data_AF-A0A943EI95-F1
#
_entry.id   AF-A0A943EI95-F1
#
_cell.length_a   1.000
_cell.length_b   1.000
_cell.length_c   1.000
_cell.angle_alpha   90.00
_cell.angle_beta   90.00
_cell.angle_gamma   90.00
#
_symmetry.space_group_name_H-M   'P 1'
#
loop_
_entity.id
_entity.type
_entity.pdbx_description
1 polymer ?
#
loop_
_entity_poly.entity_id
_entity_poly.type
_entity_poly.pdbx_seq_one_letter_code
_entity_poly.pdbx_strand_id
1 'polypeptide(L)'
;MTIEQLENCRSAKGEIESLRERIERIKSDRERMTQSITGMPSGKNNNQSRIEELTAKLMELEEQLADKLWQRETEIKEVEAWIETLKPYQRNVIRLRYIEGRTWRQIEKKTHYTKDGAMRIHRKVKKCLPFST
;
A
#
# COMPACT_ATOMS: atom_id res chain seq x y z
N MET A 1 -15.65 10.00 -0.77
CA MET A 1 -14.93 9.54 -1.98
C MET A 1 -14.73 10.71 -2.93
N THR A 2 -13.48 11.07 -3.21
CA THR A 2 -13.09 12.10 -4.20
C THR A 2 -12.29 11.48 -5.36
N ILE A 3 -12.05 12.26 -6.41
CA ILE A 3 -11.18 11.83 -7.53
C ILE A 3 -9.75 11.56 -7.03
N GLU A 4 -9.26 12.39 -6.12
CA GLU A 4 -7.93 12.27 -5.55
C GLU A 4 -7.77 10.98 -4.73
N GLN A 5 -8.75 10.63 -3.90
CA GLN A 5 -8.75 9.36 -3.16
C GLN A 5 -8.65 8.14 -4.09
N LEU A 6 -9.32 8.17 -5.24
CA LEU A 6 -9.20 7.10 -6.25
C LEU A 6 -7.82 7.05 -6.88
N GLU A 7 -7.21 8.20 -7.18
CA GLU A 7 -5.89 8.28 -7.80
C GLU A 7 -4.79 7.87 -6.81
N ASN A 8 -4.91 8.27 -5.54
CA ASN A 8 -4.02 7.90 -4.45
C ASN A 8 -4.01 6.39 -4.20
N CYS A 9 -5.16 5.73 -4.26
CA CYS A 9 -5.24 4.27 -4.10
C CYS A 9 -4.36 3.51 -5.10
N ARG A 10 -4.21 4.03 -6.34
CA ARG A 10 -3.35 3.39 -7.35
C ARG A 10 -1.87 3.46 -6.95
N SER A 11 -1.44 4.58 -6.39
CA SER A 11 -0.08 4.77 -5.88
C SER A 11 0.15 3.97 -4.59
N ALA A 12 -0.82 3.98 -3.68
CA ALA A 12 -0.81 3.24 -2.41
C ALA A 12 -0.50 1.75 -2.62
N LYS A 13 -1.11 1.12 -3.63
CA LYS A 13 -0.86 -0.29 -3.95
C LYS A 13 0.60 -0.58 -4.33
N GLY A 14 1.24 0.32 -5.09
CA GLY A 14 2.65 0.19 -5.43
C GLY A 14 3.56 0.38 -4.22
N GLU A 15 3.18 1.28 -3.31
CA GLU A 15 3.93 1.54 -2.07
C GLU A 15 3.85 0.38 -1.07
N ILE A 16 2.70 -0.28 -0.95
CA ILE A 16 2.47 -1.37 0.03
C ILE A 16 3.53 -2.47 -0.09
N GLU A 17 3.84 -2.93 -1.31
CA GLU A 17 4.82 -4.00 -1.49
C GLU A 17 6.22 -3.56 -1.03
N SER A 18 6.62 -2.35 -1.41
CA SER A 18 7.90 -1.77 -0.98
C SER A 18 7.99 -1.58 0.53
N LEU A 19 6.89 -1.17 1.17
CA LEU A 19 6.81 -1.03 2.63
C LEU A 19 6.95 -2.38 3.32
N ARG A 20 6.25 -3.41 2.84
CA ARG A 20 6.33 -4.78 3.36
C ARG A 20 7.74 -5.34 3.26
N GLU A 21 8.37 -5.22 2.09
CA GLU A 21 9.76 -5.64 1.90
C GLU A 21 10.72 -4.93 2.85
N ARG A 22 10.53 -3.62 3.09
CA ARG A 22 11.41 -2.84 3.96
C ARG A 22 11.24 -3.23 5.43
N ILE A 23 10.00 -3.45 5.88
CA ILE A 23 9.71 -3.97 7.23
C ILE A 23 10.38 -5.32 7.42
N GLU A 24 10.27 -6.23 6.45
CA GLU A 24 10.84 -7.57 6.55
C GLU A 24 12.38 -7.56 6.63
N ARG A 25 13.03 -6.67 5.88
CA ARG A 25 14.48 -6.45 5.98
C ARG A 25 14.89 -5.96 7.38
N ILE A 26 14.16 -5.00 7.94
CA ILE A 26 14.44 -4.48 9.29
C ILE A 26 14.30 -5.59 10.34
N LYS A 27 13.25 -6.42 10.25
CA LYS A 27 13.07 -7.57 11.14
C LYS A 27 14.24 -8.55 11.05
N SER A 28 14.65 -8.89 9.83
CA SER A 28 15.79 -9.77 9.57
C SER A 28 17.11 -9.22 10.14
N ASP A 29 17.36 -7.92 9.97
CA ASP A 29 18.56 -7.27 10.48
C ASP A 29 18.59 -7.27 12.02
N ARG A 30 17.45 -6.98 12.66
CA ARG A 30 17.29 -7.04 14.12
C ARG A 30 17.54 -8.44 14.68
N GLU A 31 17.03 -9.48 14.01
CA GLU A 31 17.23 -10.87 14.43
C GLU A 31 18.72 -11.24 14.39
N ARG A 32 19.43 -10.89 13.31
CA ARG A 32 20.87 -11.12 13.16
C ARG A 32 21.70 -10.39 14.23
N MET A 33 21.34 -9.15 14.54
CA MET A 33 22.00 -8.36 15.59
C MET A 33 21.81 -9.00 16.97
N THR A 34 20.61 -9.48 17.26
CA THR A 34 20.30 -10.13 18.55
C THR A 34 21.05 -11.45 18.71
N GLN A 35 21.09 -12.28 17.65
CA GLN A 35 21.85 -13.54 17.66
C GLN A 35 23.35 -13.30 17.89
N SER A 36 23.92 -12.25 17.29
CA SER A 36 25.32 -11.88 17.46
C SER A 36 25.69 -11.52 18.91
N ILE A 37 24.76 -10.97 19.69
CA ILE A 37 24.95 -10.68 21.12
C ILE A 37 24.93 -11.96 21.96
N THR A 38 23.96 -12.86 21.72
CA THR A 38 23.77 -14.06 22.54
C THR A 38 24.94 -15.05 22.49
N GLY A 39 25.79 -14.97 21.46
CA GLY A 39 26.96 -15.84 21.29
C GLY A 39 28.25 -15.37 21.98
N MET A 40 28.27 -14.20 22.63
CA MET A 40 29.49 -13.62 23.23
C MET A 40 29.50 -13.75 24.76
N PRO A 41 30.64 -14.07 25.41
CA PRO A 41 30.76 -14.04 26.87
C PRO A 41 30.45 -12.64 27.40
N SER A 42 29.58 -12.53 28.40
CA SER A 42 29.12 -11.27 28.99
C SER A 42 30.26 -10.50 29.68
N GLY A 43 30.98 -9.68 28.92
CA GLY A 43 31.73 -8.52 29.42
C GLY A 43 30.93 -7.26 29.14
N LYS A 44 30.72 -6.42 30.15
CA LYS A 44 30.04 -5.11 30.02
C LYS A 44 30.90 -4.18 29.14
N ASN A 45 30.71 -4.28 27.83
CA ASN A 45 31.52 -3.58 26.84
C ASN A 45 30.67 -2.51 26.13
N ASN A 46 31.28 -1.38 25.76
CA ASN A 46 30.65 -0.24 25.08
C ASN A 46 29.88 -0.62 23.79
N ASN A 47 30.23 -1.78 23.19
CA ASN A 47 29.58 -2.33 22.01
C ASN A 47 28.12 -2.80 22.28
N GLN A 48 27.81 -3.29 23.48
CA GLN A 48 26.47 -3.77 23.82
C GLN A 48 25.46 -2.60 23.82
N SER A 49 25.83 -1.49 24.46
CA SER A 49 25.04 -0.25 24.49
C SER A 49 24.76 0.29 23.08
N ARG A 50 25.74 0.22 22.17
CA ARG A 50 25.57 0.68 20.79
C ARG A 50 24.60 -0.21 20.00
N ILE A 51 24.63 -1.53 20.22
CA ILE A 51 23.71 -2.46 19.56
C ILE A 51 22.28 -2.25 20.09
N GLU A 52 22.12 -2.00 21.38
CA GLU A 52 20.81 -1.66 21.97
C GLU A 52 20.24 -0.37 21.37
N GLU A 53 21.04 0.69 21.26
CA GLU A 53 20.62 1.96 20.64
C GLU A 53 20.22 1.78 19.16
N LEU A 54 21.02 1.03 18.40
CA LEU A 54 20.69 0.73 17.00
C LEU A 54 19.42 -0.10 16.87
N THR A 55 19.22 -1.06 17.78
CA THR A 55 18.01 -1.89 17.83
C THR A 55 16.77 -1.04 18.09
N ALA A 56 16.86 -0.08 19.02
CA ALA A 56 15.78 0.86 19.31
C ALA A 56 15.42 1.74 18.09
N LYS A 57 16.43 2.27 17.39
CA LYS A 57 16.20 3.05 16.15
C LYS A 57 15.54 2.21 15.04
N LEU A 58 15.93 0.95 14.91
CA LEU A 58 15.31 0.04 13.95
C LEU A 58 13.85 -0.28 14.32
N MET A 59 13.54 -0.42 15.61
CA MET A 59 12.15 -0.58 16.08
C MET A 59 11.28 0.63 15.74
N GLU A 60 11.77 1.84 16.02
CA GLU A 60 11.06 3.07 15.70
C GLU A 60 10.80 3.21 14.19
N LEU A 61 11.81 2.89 13.37
CA LEU A 61 11.65 2.90 11.92
C LEU A 61 10.66 1.83 11.42
N GLU A 62 10.65 0.64 12.02
CA GLU A 62 9.69 -0.42 11.71
C GLU A 62 8.25 0.04 12.01
N GLU A 63 8.03 0.66 13.17
CA GLU A 63 6.73 1.19 13.59
C GLU A 63 6.23 2.27 12.62
N GLN A 64 7.07 3.24 12.27
CA GLN A 64 6.73 4.28 11.29
C GLN A 64 6.35 3.70 9.91
N LEU A 65 7.05 2.65 9.47
CA LEU A 65 6.73 1.97 8.21
C LEU A 65 5.44 1.15 8.31
N ALA A 66 5.18 0.53 9.45
CA ALA A 66 3.95 -0.22 9.71
C ALA A 66 2.73 0.72 9.76
N ASP A 67 2.83 1.88 10.39
CA ASP A 67 1.79 2.90 10.40
C ASP A 67 1.48 3.39 8.99
N LYS A 68 2.52 3.67 8.19
CA LYS A 68 2.35 4.05 6.79
C LYS A 68 1.71 2.94 5.97
N LEU A 69 2.11 1.69 6.19
CA LEU A 69 1.50 0.52 5.54
C LEU A 69 0.01 0.44 5.88
N TRP A 70 -0.35 0.58 7.15
CA TRP A 70 -1.73 0.57 7.61
C TRP A 70 -2.56 1.70 7.00
N GLN A 71 -1.99 2.91 6.92
CA GLN A 71 -2.62 4.04 6.24
C GLN A 71 -2.91 3.71 4.76
N ARG A 72 -1.93 3.17 4.03
CA ARG A 72 -2.11 2.77 2.62
C ARG A 72 -3.15 1.67 2.44
N GLU A 73 -3.16 0.66 3.32
CA GLU A 73 -4.19 -0.38 3.28
C GLU A 73 -5.59 0.19 3.58
N THR A 74 -5.69 1.15 4.48
CA THR A 74 -6.95 1.83 4.80
C THR A 74 -7.46 2.65 3.62
N GLU A 75 -6.60 3.41 2.94
CA GLU A 75 -6.95 4.14 1.71
C GLU A 75 -7.53 3.19 0.63
N ILE A 76 -6.92 2.01 0.43
CA ILE A 76 -7.42 1.01 -0.51
C ILE A 76 -8.79 0.46 -0.05
N LYS A 77 -8.94 0.11 1.23
CA LYS A 77 -10.19 -0.43 1.79
C LYS A 77 -11.34 0.55 1.64
N GLU A 78 -11.13 1.84 1.88
CA GLU A 78 -12.15 2.89 1.69
C GLU A 78 -12.60 2.98 0.22
N VAL A 79 -11.64 2.91 -0.71
CA VAL A 79 -11.94 2.88 -2.15
C VAL A 79 -12.70 1.62 -2.54
N GLU A 80 -12.32 0.45 -2.04
CA GLU A 80 -13.02 -0.81 -2.31
C GLU A 80 -14.45 -0.80 -1.76
N ALA A 81 -14.65 -0.32 -0.54
CA ALA A 81 -15.97 -0.19 0.07
C ALA A 81 -16.88 0.73 -0.75
N TRP A 82 -16.36 1.87 -1.22
CA TRP A 82 -17.10 2.75 -2.12
C TRP A 82 -17.38 2.09 -3.49
N ILE A 83 -16.41 1.38 -4.07
CA ILE A 83 -16.58 0.65 -5.34
C ILE A 83 -17.75 -0.34 -5.24
N GLU A 84 -17.93 -1.00 -4.09
CA GLU A 84 -19.06 -1.91 -3.87
C GLU A 84 -20.43 -1.21 -3.94
N THR A 85 -20.52 0.09 -3.65
CA THR A 85 -21.76 0.86 -3.79
C THR A 85 -22.16 1.16 -5.24
N LEU A 86 -21.22 1.01 -6.19
CA LEU A 86 -21.48 1.28 -7.60
C LEU A 86 -22.34 0.19 -8.25
N LYS A 87 -23.00 0.55 -9.37
CA LYS A 87 -23.72 -0.43 -10.19
C LYS A 87 -22.74 -1.51 -10.67
N PRO A 88 -23.18 -2.78 -10.84
CA PRO A 88 -22.27 -3.89 -11.16
C PRO A 88 -21.36 -3.64 -12.38
N TYR A 89 -21.89 -3.03 -13.45
CA TYR A 89 -21.10 -2.70 -14.64
C TYR A 89 -20.06 -1.59 -14.42
N GLN A 90 -20.31 -0.66 -13.50
CA GLN A 90 -19.37 0.40 -13.12
C GLN A 90 -18.27 -0.17 -12.22
N ARG A 91 -18.67 -0.99 -11.23
CA ARG A 91 -17.79 -1.61 -10.25
C ARG A 91 -16.60 -2.32 -10.91
N ASN A 92 -16.88 -3.16 -11.91
CA ASN A 92 -15.84 -3.93 -12.58
C ASN A 92 -14.80 -3.03 -13.28
N VAL A 93 -15.26 -2.03 -14.04
CA VAL A 93 -14.38 -1.08 -14.74
C VAL A 93 -13.54 -0.26 -13.77
N ILE A 94 -14.15 0.24 -12.69
CA ILE A 94 -13.46 1.10 -11.71
C ILE A 94 -12.46 0.29 -10.88
N ARG A 95 -12.81 -0.92 -10.43
CA ARG A 95 -11.90 -1.83 -9.73
C ARG A 95 -10.68 -2.16 -10.58
N LEU A 96 -10.89 -2.56 -11.84
CA LEU A 96 -9.78 -2.86 -12.75
C LEU A 96 -8.86 -1.66 -12.94
N ARG A 97 -9.44 -0.46 -13.04
CA ARG A 97 -8.68 0.77 -13.29
C ARG A 97 -7.84 1.20 -12.08
N TYR A 98 -8.43 1.22 -10.90
CA TYR A 98 -7.84 1.86 -9.72
C TYR A 98 -7.22 0.86 -8.74
N ILE A 99 -7.91 -0.25 -8.44
CA ILE A 99 -7.39 -1.29 -7.54
C ILE A 99 -6.38 -2.19 -8.27
N GLU A 100 -6.66 -2.62 -9.50
CA GLU A 100 -5.72 -3.46 -10.25
C GLU A 100 -4.71 -2.67 -11.09
N GLY A 101 -4.85 -1.35 -11.19
CA GLY A 101 -3.92 -0.49 -11.93
C GLY A 101 -3.88 -0.72 -13.44
N ARG A 102 -4.90 -1.38 -14.02
CA ARG A 102 -4.94 -1.79 -15.43
C ARG A 102 -5.01 -0.59 -16.39
N THR A 103 -4.38 -0.75 -17.55
CA THR A 103 -4.56 0.18 -18.68
C THR A 103 -5.93 -0.04 -19.34
N TRP A 104 -6.45 0.97 -20.05
CA TRP A 104 -7.72 0.83 -20.77
C TRP A 104 -7.73 -0.34 -21.77
N ARG A 105 -6.59 -0.59 -22.43
CA ARG A 105 -6.42 -1.73 -23.34
C ARG A 105 -6.49 -3.08 -22.60
N GLN A 106 -5.95 -3.15 -21.38
CA GLN A 106 -6.06 -4.36 -20.56
C GLN A 106 -7.49 -4.56 -20.04
N ILE A 107 -8.19 -3.47 -19.70
CA ILE A 107 -9.61 -3.52 -19.30
C ILE A 107 -10.48 -4.03 -20.44
N GLU A 108 -10.27 -3.53 -21.64
CA GLU A 108 -10.95 -4.02 -22.84
C GLU A 108 -10.73 -5.52 -23.05
N LYS A 109 -9.50 -6.01 -22.89
CA LYS A 109 -9.21 -7.47 -22.99
C LYS A 109 -9.85 -8.31 -21.88
N LYS A 110 -10.10 -7.73 -20.70
CA LYS A 110 -10.64 -8.42 -19.52
C LYS A 110 -12.15 -8.32 -19.38
N THR A 111 -12.79 -7.49 -20.18
CA THR A 111 -14.23 -7.20 -20.08
C THR A 111 -14.87 -7.32 -21.46
N HIS A 112 -16.20 -7.32 -21.51
CA HIS A 112 -16.93 -7.28 -22.78
C HIS A 112 -17.12 -5.86 -23.32
N TYR A 113 -16.41 -4.87 -22.76
CA TYR A 113 -16.49 -3.48 -23.19
C TYR A 113 -15.33 -3.14 -24.12
N THR A 114 -15.65 -2.41 -25.19
CA THR A 114 -14.60 -1.69 -25.94
C THR A 114 -13.92 -0.67 -25.04
N LYS A 115 -12.69 -0.28 -25.40
CA LYS A 115 -11.95 0.80 -24.72
C LYS A 115 -12.82 2.04 -24.50
N ASP A 116 -13.56 2.47 -25.52
CA ASP A 116 -14.43 3.64 -25.45
C ASP A 116 -15.65 3.44 -24.55
N GLY A 117 -16.22 2.24 -24.55
CA GLY A 117 -17.29 1.86 -23.63
C GLY A 117 -16.85 1.96 -22.18
N ALA A 118 -15.68 1.37 -21.84
CA ALA A 118 -15.10 1.44 -20.52
C ALA A 118 -14.79 2.90 -20.08
N MET A 119 -14.23 3.72 -20.97
CA MET A 119 -14.00 5.15 -20.69
C MET A 119 -15.30 5.93 -20.49
N ARG A 120 -16.38 5.62 -21.21
CA ARG A 120 -17.69 6.26 -21.02
C ARG A 120 -18.29 5.91 -19.65
N ILE A 121 -18.17 4.65 -19.23
CA ILE A 121 -18.57 4.20 -17.89
C ILE A 121 -17.78 4.98 -16.83
N HIS A 122 -16.45 5.05 -16.98
CA HIS A 122 -15.57 5.78 -16.08
C HIS A 122 -15.93 7.27 -15.96
N ARG A 123 -16.15 7.96 -17.09
CA ARG A 123 -16.57 9.37 -17.08
C ARG A 123 -17.89 9.59 -16.35
N LYS A 124 -18.87 8.68 -16.51
CA LYS A 124 -20.15 8.75 -15.78
C LYS A 124 -19.94 8.67 -14.27
N VAL A 125 -19.05 7.78 -13.82
CA VAL A 125 -18.73 7.65 -12.38
C VAL A 125 -18.01 8.91 -11.88
N LYS A 126 -16.98 9.39 -12.59
CA LYS A 126 -16.23 10.59 -12.19
C LYS A 126 -17.12 11.84 -12.08
N LYS A 127 -18.13 12.00 -12.94
CA LYS A 127 -19.08 13.13 -12.89
C LYS A 127 -19.90 13.18 -11.59
N CYS A 128 -20.07 12.06 -10.91
CA CYS A 128 -20.83 11.99 -9.65
C CYS A 128 -19.94 12.19 -8.41
N LEU A 129 -18.62 12.35 -8.59
CA LEU A 129 -17.70 12.54 -7.48
C LEU A 129 -17.45 14.03 -7.22
N PRO A 130 -17.40 14.45 -5.95
CA PRO A 130 -16.93 15.78 -5.61
C PRO A 130 -15.47 15.97 -6.01
N PHE A 131 -15.12 17.18 -6.43
CA PHE A 131 -13.73 17.61 -6.53
C PHE A 131 -13.16 17.78 -5.11
N SER A 132 -11.90 17.40 -4.89
CA SER A 132 -11.21 17.79 -3.65
C SER A 132 -11.06 19.32 -3.65
N THR A 133 -11.44 19.96 -2.54
CA THR A 133 -11.16 21.38 -2.26
C THR A 133 -9.70 21.61 -1.94
#